data_AF-A0A2E4HEH7-F1
#
_entry.id   AF-A0A2E4HEH7-F1
#
_cell.length_a   1.000
_cell.length_b   1.000
_cell.length_c   1.000
_cell.angle_alpha   90.00
_cell.angle_beta   90.00
_cell.angle_gamma   90.00
#
_symmetry.space_group_name_H-M   'P 1'
#
loop_
_entity.id
_entity.type
_entity.pdbx_description
1 polymer ?
#
loop_
_entity_poly.entity_id
_entity_poly.type
_entity_poly.pdbx_seq_one_letter_code
_entity_poly.pdbx_strand_id
1 'polypeptide(L)'
;MKLVIQLVLWVIIAALGYLLFNSVYGEVQFNKIKEKRYIAAIENLKDIRVAQLAHKTVTGKYEGDFNKLVRFIDTAQFTLTQRRDSTIRDEERSAQLGVDMNKDIVIIDTLGFRSVKDSLYKGSDRYKTMINVPVEGNDAKFEMNAGFIEKNNLQIPVFEAKVSKEVLLYDQPRDYVIKEKQVVSVDAVNGTHLTVGSMVDINTNGNWPKSYGANDE
;
A
#
# COMPACT_ATOMS: atom_id res chain seq x y z
N MET A 1 -39.91 22.06 -48.87
CA MET A 1 -39.95 22.12 -47.40
C MET A 1 -39.67 20.76 -46.74
N LYS A 2 -40.35 19.66 -47.10
CA LYS A 2 -40.11 18.32 -46.52
C LYS A 2 -38.66 17.81 -46.65
N LEU A 3 -38.02 18.02 -47.81
CA LEU A 3 -36.67 17.53 -48.11
C LEU A 3 -35.55 18.22 -47.30
N VAL A 4 -35.68 19.53 -47.07
CA VAL A 4 -34.71 20.32 -46.30
C VAL A 4 -34.75 19.93 -44.82
N ILE A 5 -35.95 19.76 -44.26
CA ILE A 5 -36.14 19.32 -42.87
C ILE A 5 -35.57 17.92 -42.68
N GLN A 6 -35.77 17.01 -43.65
CA GLN A 6 -35.22 15.66 -43.60
C GLN A 6 -33.69 15.65 -43.62
N LEU A 7 -33.06 16.49 -44.47
CA LEU A 7 -31.61 16.64 -44.51
C LEU A 7 -31.03 17.20 -43.20
N VAL A 8 -31.66 18.25 -42.64
CA VAL A 8 -31.26 18.81 -41.34
C VAL A 8 -31.39 17.76 -40.23
N LEU A 9 -32.48 16.98 -40.25
CA LEU A 9 -32.69 15.92 -39.28
C LEU A 9 -31.61 14.83 -39.38
N TRP A 10 -31.19 14.45 -40.59
CA TRP A 10 -30.07 13.52 -40.78
C TRP A 10 -28.74 14.04 -40.22
N VAL A 11 -28.45 15.33 -40.40
CA VAL A 11 -27.26 15.96 -39.81
C VAL A 11 -27.34 15.94 -38.29
N ILE A 12 -28.51 16.24 -37.71
CA ILE A 12 -28.72 16.18 -36.26
C ILE A 12 -28.53 14.74 -35.74
N ILE A 13 -29.08 13.73 -36.44
CA ILE A 13 -28.92 12.32 -36.06
C ILE A 13 -27.45 11.91 -36.09
N ALA A 14 -26.71 12.30 -37.13
CA ALA A 14 -25.28 12.02 -37.23
C ALA A 14 -24.48 12.71 -36.10
N ALA A 15 -24.80 13.97 -35.79
CA ALA A 15 -24.17 14.71 -34.69
C ALA A 15 -24.46 14.08 -33.33
N LEU A 16 -25.72 13.70 -33.07
CA LEU A 16 -26.11 12.99 -31.84
C LEU A 16 -25.44 11.62 -31.73
N GLY A 17 -25.33 10.87 -32.84
CA GLY A 17 -24.62 9.60 -32.89
C GLY A 17 -23.13 9.74 -32.55
N TYR A 18 -22.48 10.78 -33.08
CA TYR A 18 -21.09 11.10 -32.74
C TYR A 18 -20.92 11.47 -31.26
N LEU A 19 -21.81 12.30 -30.71
CA LEU A 19 -21.78 12.67 -29.29
C LEU A 19 -21.95 11.45 -28.37
N LEU A 20 -22.83 10.53 -28.73
CA LEU A 20 -23.07 9.30 -27.97
C LEU A 20 -21.85 8.37 -28.01
N PHE A 21 -21.23 8.20 -29.20
CA PHE A 21 -19.99 7.45 -29.33
C PHE A 21 -18.85 8.08 -28.51
N ASN A 22 -18.66 9.40 -28.60
CA ASN A 22 -17.60 10.10 -27.88
C ASN A 22 -17.78 10.02 -26.35
N SER A 23 -19.03 10.07 -25.87
CA SER A 23 -19.35 9.91 -24.45
C SER A 23 -18.90 8.55 -23.91
N VAL A 24 -19.22 7.46 -24.62
CA VAL A 24 -18.83 6.10 -24.22
C VAL A 24 -17.31 5.88 -24.38
N TYR A 25 -16.75 6.32 -25.50
CA TYR A 25 -15.32 6.12 -25.79
C TYR A 25 -14.42 6.86 -24.80
N GLY A 26 -14.80 8.09 -24.40
CA GLY A 26 -14.05 8.87 -23.40
C GLY A 26 -13.95 8.17 -22.05
N GLU A 27 -15.05 7.57 -21.58
CA GLU A 27 -15.07 6.83 -20.32
C GLU A 27 -14.21 5.56 -20.36
N VAL A 28 -14.22 4.84 -21.49
CA VAL A 28 -13.38 3.65 -21.67
C VAL A 28 -11.89 4.01 -21.66
N GLN A 29 -11.49 5.09 -22.34
CA GLN A 29 -10.09 5.54 -22.35
C GLN A 29 -9.65 5.99 -20.95
N PHE A 30 -10.50 6.74 -20.25
CA PHE A 30 -10.23 7.15 -18.87
C PHE A 30 -10.00 5.94 -17.96
N ASN A 31 -10.88 4.92 -18.03
CA ASN A 31 -10.74 3.73 -17.20
C ASN A 31 -9.44 2.95 -17.48
N LYS A 32 -9.02 2.84 -18.74
CA LYS A 32 -7.75 2.20 -19.11
C LYS A 32 -6.53 2.94 -18.55
N ILE A 33 -6.50 4.26 -18.69
CA ILE A 33 -5.40 5.10 -18.18
C ILE A 33 -5.37 5.04 -16.66
N LYS A 34 -6.55 5.13 -16.03
CA LYS A 34 -6.71 5.01 -14.58
C LYS A 34 -6.14 3.71 -14.06
N GLU A 35 -6.56 2.58 -14.62
CA GLU A 35 -6.11 1.25 -14.20
C GLU A 35 -4.59 1.12 -14.32
N LYS A 36 -4.01 1.51 -15.46
CA LYS A 36 -2.55 1.47 -15.66
C LYS A 36 -1.80 2.28 -14.61
N ARG A 37 -2.26 3.49 -14.30
CA ARG A 37 -1.60 4.38 -13.32
C ARG A 37 -1.81 3.92 -11.89
N TYR A 38 -2.98 3.39 -11.58
CA TYR A 38 -3.28 2.84 -10.26
C TYR A 38 -2.42 1.62 -9.98
N ILE A 39 -2.25 0.70 -10.93
CA ILE A 39 -1.35 -0.46 -10.78
C ILE A 39 0.07 0.00 -10.43
N ALA A 40 0.63 0.93 -11.21
CA ALA A 40 1.97 1.45 -10.97
C ALA A 40 2.10 2.14 -9.59
N ALA A 41 1.11 2.98 -9.21
CA ALA A 41 1.12 3.65 -7.92
C ALA A 41 0.95 2.66 -6.74
N ILE A 42 0.13 1.63 -6.92
CA ILE A 42 -0.08 0.56 -5.93
C ILE A 42 1.20 -0.26 -5.74
N GLU A 43 1.95 -0.56 -6.79
CA GLU A 43 3.24 -1.25 -6.65
C GLU A 43 4.23 -0.46 -5.78
N ASN A 44 4.33 0.86 -5.99
CA ASN A 44 5.16 1.72 -5.14
C ASN A 44 4.65 1.78 -3.69
N LEU A 45 3.34 1.87 -3.48
CA LEU A 45 2.75 1.84 -2.14
C LEU A 45 2.94 0.49 -1.43
N LYS A 46 2.92 -0.63 -2.18
CA LYS A 46 3.25 -1.96 -1.66
C LYS A 46 4.70 -2.03 -1.21
N ASP A 47 5.63 -1.50 -2.00
CA ASP A 47 7.04 -1.44 -1.60
C ASP A 47 7.22 -0.62 -0.32
N ILE A 48 6.56 0.54 -0.21
CA ILE A 48 6.57 1.36 1.00
C ILE A 48 6.01 0.57 2.19
N ARG A 49 4.88 -0.13 2.02
CA ARG A 49 4.28 -0.98 3.06
C ARG A 49 5.25 -2.04 3.55
N VAL A 50 5.90 -2.77 2.64
CA VAL A 50 6.84 -3.84 2.99
C VAL A 50 8.06 -3.27 3.74
N ALA A 51 8.59 -2.13 3.29
CA ALA A 51 9.66 -1.42 3.99
C ALA A 51 9.26 -0.98 5.41
N GLN A 52 8.05 -0.44 5.57
CA GLN A 52 7.52 -0.02 6.86
C GLN A 52 7.31 -1.19 7.82
N LEU A 53 6.79 -2.33 7.32
CA LEU A 53 6.65 -3.54 8.11
C LEU A 53 8.01 -4.07 8.57
N ALA A 54 9.01 -4.08 7.69
CA ALA A 54 10.37 -4.45 8.04
C ALA A 54 10.98 -3.51 9.10
N HIS A 55 10.76 -2.19 8.96
CA HIS A 55 11.21 -1.20 9.93
C HIS A 55 10.60 -1.46 11.32
N LYS A 56 9.29 -1.76 11.37
CA LYS A 56 8.61 -2.13 12.62
C LYS A 56 9.16 -3.42 13.22
N THR A 57 9.46 -4.43 12.43
CA THR A 57 10.01 -5.70 12.93
C THR A 57 11.38 -5.51 13.59
N VAL A 58 12.22 -4.61 13.05
CA VAL A 58 13.59 -4.39 13.57
C VAL A 58 13.63 -3.35 14.69
N THR A 59 12.89 -2.24 14.56
CA THR A 59 12.97 -1.11 15.50
C THR A 59 11.78 -0.99 16.45
N GLY A 60 10.71 -1.75 16.22
CA GLY A 60 9.47 -1.70 17.00
C GLY A 60 8.50 -0.56 16.61
N LYS A 61 8.87 0.34 15.70
CA LYS A 61 8.05 1.50 15.28
C LYS A 61 8.04 1.67 13.76
N TYR A 62 7.13 2.50 13.24
CA TYR A 62 7.15 2.94 11.84
C TYR A 62 7.95 4.24 11.67
N GLU A 63 8.34 4.55 10.44
CA GLU A 63 9.10 5.76 10.11
C GLU A 63 8.27 6.72 9.25
N GLY A 64 8.20 8.00 9.62
CA GLY A 64 7.44 9.00 8.89
C GLY A 64 8.26 9.67 7.77
N ASP A 65 9.58 9.68 7.91
CA ASP A 65 10.49 10.29 6.92
C ASP A 65 11.05 9.23 5.96
N PHE A 66 10.72 9.41 4.68
CA PHE A 66 11.19 8.52 3.62
C PHE A 66 12.72 8.41 3.53
N ASN A 67 13.47 9.51 3.74
CA ASN A 67 14.92 9.47 3.66
C ASN A 67 15.51 8.59 4.77
N LYS A 68 14.90 8.60 5.95
CA LYS A 68 15.29 7.72 7.06
C LYS A 68 14.90 6.27 6.77
N LEU A 69 13.74 6.06 6.16
CA LEU A 69 13.32 4.72 5.72
C LEU A 69 14.30 4.13 4.70
N VAL A 70 14.75 4.91 3.72
CA VAL A 70 15.76 4.49 2.73
C VAL A 70 17.09 4.17 3.42
N ARG A 71 17.56 5.03 4.32
CA ARG A 71 18.79 4.77 5.11
C ARG A 71 18.67 3.51 5.95
N PHE A 72 17.50 3.25 6.52
CA PHE A 72 17.22 2.00 7.24
C PHE A 72 17.34 0.80 6.31
N ILE A 73 16.73 0.84 5.11
CA ILE A 73 16.83 -0.28 4.16
C ILE A 73 18.28 -0.57 3.76
N ASP A 74 19.10 0.47 3.58
CA ASP A 74 20.52 0.34 3.23
C ASP A 74 21.39 -0.20 4.37
N THR A 75 21.08 0.13 5.61
CA THR A 75 21.92 -0.18 6.78
C THR A 75 21.46 -1.38 7.58
N ALA A 76 20.16 -1.68 7.56
CA ALA A 76 19.55 -2.62 8.49
C ALA A 76 19.77 -4.08 8.08
N GLN A 77 19.92 -4.92 9.10
CA GLN A 77 20.02 -6.36 8.99
C GLN A 77 18.96 -7.00 9.87
N PHE A 78 18.27 -8.01 9.35
CA PHE A 78 17.41 -8.90 10.11
C PHE A 78 18.25 -9.86 10.95
N THR A 79 17.96 -9.95 12.24
CA THR A 79 18.45 -11.03 13.09
C THR A 79 17.60 -12.27 12.84
N LEU A 80 18.20 -13.33 12.30
CA LEU A 80 17.54 -14.62 12.15
C LEU A 80 17.50 -15.30 13.52
N THR A 81 16.37 -15.25 14.20
CA THR A 81 16.19 -15.90 15.50
C THR A 81 15.49 -17.25 15.34
N GLN A 82 16.02 -18.29 15.96
CA GLN A 82 15.36 -19.57 16.10
C GLN A 82 14.86 -19.72 17.52
N ARG A 83 13.56 -19.97 17.66
CA ARG A 83 12.95 -20.33 18.94
C ARG A 83 12.97 -21.84 19.06
N ARG A 84 13.64 -22.35 20.09
CA ARG A 84 13.62 -23.77 20.47
C ARG A 84 13.04 -23.91 21.86
N ASP A 85 11.97 -24.68 21.97
CA ASP A 85 11.43 -25.07 23.26
C ASP A 85 12.31 -26.20 23.82
N SER A 86 12.79 -26.03 25.06
CA SER A 86 13.64 -26.98 25.75
C SER A 86 13.13 -27.18 27.17
N THR A 87 13.32 -28.37 27.71
CA THR A 87 12.83 -28.72 29.04
C THR A 87 14.04 -28.93 29.94
N ILE A 88 14.18 -28.10 30.98
CA ILE A 88 15.25 -28.19 31.98
C ILE A 88 14.64 -28.63 33.31
N ARG A 89 15.38 -29.40 34.11
CA ARG A 89 14.97 -29.80 35.46
C ARG A 89 14.83 -28.56 36.37
N ASP A 90 13.67 -28.41 37.00
CA ASP A 90 13.38 -27.35 37.95
C ASP A 90 13.95 -27.74 39.32
N GLU A 91 15.19 -27.33 39.60
CA GLU A 91 15.92 -27.73 40.81
C GLU A 91 15.22 -27.26 42.09
N GLU A 92 14.62 -26.07 42.10
CA GLU A 92 13.92 -25.53 43.27
C GLU A 92 12.66 -26.33 43.62
N ARG A 93 11.80 -26.60 42.62
CA ARG A 93 10.59 -27.42 42.84
C ARG A 93 10.89 -28.89 43.05
N SER A 94 11.90 -29.43 42.38
CA SER A 94 12.32 -30.82 42.59
C SER A 94 12.85 -31.04 44.00
N ALA A 95 13.59 -30.07 44.55
CA ALA A 95 14.06 -30.11 45.94
C ALA A 95 12.93 -29.94 46.96
N GLN A 96 11.90 -29.14 46.64
CA GLN A 96 10.76 -28.90 47.53
C GLN A 96 9.77 -30.08 47.61
N LEU A 97 9.56 -30.78 46.50
CA LEU A 97 8.55 -31.84 46.39
C LEU A 97 9.14 -33.26 46.43
N GLY A 98 10.47 -33.40 46.35
CA GLY A 98 11.16 -34.69 46.39
C GLY A 98 10.94 -35.56 45.15
N VAL A 99 10.41 -34.98 44.06
CA VAL A 99 10.13 -35.64 42.78
C VAL A 99 10.71 -34.81 41.65
N ASP A 100 11.24 -35.45 40.61
CA ASP A 100 11.82 -34.75 39.47
C ASP A 100 10.76 -33.96 38.71
N MET A 101 10.81 -32.64 38.89
CA MET A 101 9.99 -31.68 38.18
C MET A 101 10.81 -31.02 37.08
N ASN A 102 10.21 -30.92 35.91
CA ASN A 102 10.78 -30.26 34.76
C ASN A 102 10.05 -28.94 34.49
N LYS A 103 10.79 -27.95 34.00
CA LYS A 103 10.29 -26.65 33.56
C LYS A 103 10.59 -26.48 32.07
N ASP A 104 9.57 -26.08 31.33
CA ASP A 104 9.74 -25.70 29.94
C ASP A 104 10.31 -24.28 29.86
N ILE A 105 11.40 -24.16 29.12
CA ILE A 105 12.07 -22.90 28.81
C ILE A 105 12.07 -22.68 27.31
N VAL A 106 12.08 -21.41 26.93
CA VAL A 106 12.15 -20.99 25.55
C VAL A 106 13.54 -20.41 25.33
N ILE A 107 14.36 -21.08 24.52
CA ILE A 107 15.67 -20.57 24.11
C ILE A 107 15.50 -19.89 22.76
N ILE A 108 15.98 -18.64 22.66
CA ILE A 108 15.99 -17.87 21.42
C ILE A 108 17.46 -17.73 20.99
N ASP A 109 17.87 -18.53 20.02
CA ASP A 109 19.22 -18.48 19.44
C ASP A 109 19.24 -17.58 18.21
N THR A 110 20.30 -16.77 18.05
CA THR A 110 20.48 -15.94 16.84
C THR A 110 21.37 -16.68 15.83
N LEU A 111 20.77 -17.17 14.74
CA LEU A 111 21.43 -17.95 13.69
C LEU A 111 22.30 -17.11 12.74
N GLY A 112 22.10 -15.78 12.71
CA GLY A 112 22.89 -14.87 11.90
C GLY A 112 22.14 -13.61 11.49
N PHE A 113 22.74 -12.84 10.59
CA PHE A 113 22.20 -11.56 10.10
C PHE A 113 21.95 -11.63 8.58
N ARG A 114 20.80 -11.14 8.12
CA ARG A 114 20.47 -11.01 6.69
C ARG A 114 20.12 -9.55 6.37
N SER A 115 20.74 -8.96 5.36
CA SER A 115 20.46 -7.58 4.94
C SER A 115 18.98 -7.41 4.53
N VAL A 116 18.34 -6.34 5.00
CA VAL A 116 16.95 -6.01 4.65
C VAL A 116 16.81 -5.76 3.15
N LYS A 117 17.76 -5.01 2.57
CA LYS A 117 17.87 -4.74 1.13
C LYS A 117 17.80 -6.01 0.27
N ASP A 118 18.63 -7.00 0.59
CA ASP A 118 18.74 -8.22 -0.21
C ASP A 118 17.50 -9.10 -0.05
N SER A 119 16.90 -9.11 1.16
CA SER A 119 15.71 -9.90 1.42
C SER A 119 14.46 -9.35 0.76
N LEU A 120 14.27 -8.03 0.76
CA LEU A 120 13.05 -7.39 0.27
C LEU A 120 13.15 -7.04 -1.22
N TYR A 121 14.30 -6.53 -1.66
CA TYR A 121 14.46 -5.96 -3.00
C TYR A 121 15.39 -6.78 -3.89
N LYS A 122 15.95 -7.90 -3.40
CA LYS A 122 16.81 -8.82 -4.18
C LYS A 122 17.94 -8.09 -4.93
N GLY A 123 18.50 -7.03 -4.33
CA GLY A 123 19.55 -6.20 -4.93
C GLY A 123 19.08 -5.08 -5.85
N SER A 124 17.76 -4.87 -6.02
CA SER A 124 17.21 -3.73 -6.76
C SER A 124 17.23 -2.45 -5.93
N ASP A 125 17.53 -1.31 -6.58
CA ASP A 125 17.51 0.02 -5.98
C ASP A 125 16.14 0.73 -6.07
N ARG A 126 15.07 0.02 -6.45
CA ARG A 126 13.70 0.55 -6.57
C ARG A 126 13.16 1.23 -5.30
N TYR A 127 13.64 0.83 -4.13
CA TYR A 127 13.25 1.44 -2.85
C TYR A 127 13.67 2.90 -2.73
N LYS A 128 14.65 3.38 -3.51
CA LYS A 128 15.07 4.79 -3.51
C LYS A 128 14.06 5.69 -4.25
N THR A 129 13.36 5.13 -5.23
CA THR A 129 12.45 5.88 -6.11
C THR A 129 10.97 5.62 -5.80
N MET A 130 10.66 4.71 -4.87
CA MET A 130 9.27 4.36 -4.53
C MET A 130 8.44 5.51 -3.95
N ILE A 131 9.07 6.58 -3.44
CA ILE A 131 8.35 7.80 -3.01
C ILE A 131 7.79 8.61 -4.18
N ASN A 132 8.34 8.46 -5.38
CA ASN A 132 7.88 9.22 -6.52
C ASN A 132 6.64 8.56 -7.10
N VAL A 133 5.64 9.40 -7.40
CA VAL A 133 4.42 8.96 -8.06
C VAL A 133 4.77 8.60 -9.52
N PRO A 134 4.47 7.38 -10.01
CA PRO A 134 4.91 6.92 -11.32
C PRO A 134 4.00 7.47 -12.43
N VAL A 135 4.00 8.79 -12.58
CA VAL A 135 3.16 9.52 -13.53
C VAL A 135 4.05 10.44 -14.36
N GLU A 136 4.08 10.21 -15.67
CA GLU A 136 4.85 11.03 -16.60
C GLU A 136 4.35 12.48 -16.56
N GLY A 137 5.28 13.44 -16.40
CA GLY A 137 4.99 14.87 -16.36
C GLY A 137 4.59 15.43 -14.99
N ASN A 138 4.61 14.61 -13.92
CA ASN A 138 4.35 15.08 -12.57
C ASN A 138 5.37 14.53 -11.57
N ASP A 139 6.18 15.41 -10.97
CA ASP A 139 7.19 15.06 -9.94
C ASP A 139 6.58 14.94 -8.53
N ALA A 140 5.30 14.59 -8.45
CA ALA A 140 4.62 14.43 -7.18
C ALA A 140 5.20 13.26 -6.38
N LYS A 141 5.14 13.39 -5.06
CA LYS A 141 5.62 12.40 -4.10
C LYS A 141 4.47 11.87 -3.26
N PHE A 142 4.59 10.62 -2.83
CA PHE A 142 3.70 10.07 -1.81
C PHE A 142 3.90 10.82 -0.49
N GLU A 143 2.81 11.21 0.15
CA GLU A 143 2.84 11.72 1.51
C GLU A 143 2.93 10.54 2.46
N MET A 144 3.88 10.58 3.39
CA MET A 144 4.07 9.54 4.40
C MET A 144 3.99 10.15 5.79
N ASN A 145 3.31 9.45 6.69
CA ASN A 145 3.20 9.82 8.09
C ASN A 145 3.29 8.57 8.96
N ALA A 146 3.84 8.73 10.16
CA ALA A 146 3.94 7.67 11.15
C ALA A 146 3.69 8.22 12.55
N GLY A 147 3.08 7.41 13.40
CA GLY A 147 2.76 7.81 14.76
C GLY A 147 2.32 6.64 15.62
N PHE A 148 1.61 6.95 16.70
CA PHE A 148 1.07 5.96 17.63
C PHE A 148 -0.40 6.25 17.88
N ILE A 149 -1.20 5.19 17.96
CA ILE A 149 -2.59 5.26 18.40
C ILE A 149 -2.67 4.59 19.77
N GLU A 150 -3.33 5.24 20.70
CA GLU A 150 -3.63 4.66 21.99
C GLU A 150 -4.93 3.86 21.91
N LYS A 151 -4.85 2.55 22.21
CA LYS A 151 -6.02 1.69 22.30
C LYS A 151 -5.87 0.78 23.51
N ASN A 152 -6.84 0.81 24.43
CA ASN A 152 -6.81 0.05 25.68
C ASN A 152 -5.51 0.26 26.49
N ASN A 153 -5.06 1.52 26.63
CA ASN A 153 -3.82 1.92 27.30
C ASN A 153 -2.53 1.32 26.68
N LEU A 154 -2.61 0.76 25.47
CA LEU A 154 -1.46 0.32 24.69
C LEU A 154 -1.19 1.30 23.56
N GLN A 155 0.06 1.75 23.45
CA GLN A 155 0.51 2.55 22.31
C GLN A 155 0.86 1.63 21.15
N ILE A 156 0.06 1.70 20.09
CA ILE A 156 0.24 0.87 18.91
C ILE A 156 0.81 1.74 17.79
N PRO A 157 2.01 1.41 17.26
CA PRO A 157 2.58 2.17 16.16
C PRO A 157 1.70 2.00 14.92
N VAL A 158 1.50 3.08 14.19
CA VAL A 158 0.78 3.14 12.91
C VAL A 158 1.53 3.98 11.89
N PHE A 159 1.18 3.79 10.62
CA PHE A 159 1.68 4.60 9.51
C PHE A 159 0.57 4.79 8.48
N GLU A 160 0.69 5.85 7.69
CA GLU A 160 -0.14 6.13 6.53
C GLU A 160 0.79 6.61 5.41
N ALA A 161 0.64 6.03 4.23
CA ALA A 161 1.14 6.63 3.01
C ALA A 161 -0.01 6.87 2.04
N LYS A 162 -0.07 8.06 1.45
CA LYS A 162 -1.18 8.49 0.60
C LYS A 162 -0.76 9.29 -0.62
N VAL A 163 -1.59 9.23 -1.65
CA VAL A 163 -1.53 10.12 -2.83
C VAL A 163 -2.93 10.51 -3.25
N SER A 164 -3.13 11.76 -3.66
CA SER A 164 -4.41 12.23 -4.20
C SER A 164 -4.68 11.60 -5.56
N LYS A 165 -5.92 11.18 -5.81
CA LYS A 165 -6.35 10.71 -7.14
C LYS A 165 -6.19 11.79 -8.22
N GLU A 166 -6.30 13.06 -7.84
CA GLU A 166 -6.10 14.19 -8.75
C GLU A 166 -4.66 14.28 -9.26
N VAL A 167 -3.70 13.91 -8.41
CA VAL A 167 -2.28 13.85 -8.78
C VAL A 167 -2.03 12.71 -9.76
N LEU A 168 -2.68 11.56 -9.55
CA LEU A 168 -2.58 10.39 -10.44
C LEU A 168 -3.24 10.63 -11.80
N LEU A 169 -4.31 11.42 -11.84
CA LEU A 169 -5.14 11.64 -13.03
C LEU A 169 -5.10 13.11 -13.48
N TYR A 170 -3.98 13.80 -13.28
CA TYR A 170 -3.85 15.25 -13.45
C TYR A 170 -4.15 15.76 -14.86
N ASP A 171 -3.92 14.93 -15.88
CA ASP A 171 -4.13 15.22 -17.30
C ASP A 171 -5.51 14.78 -17.81
N GLN A 172 -6.32 14.15 -16.96
CA GLN A 172 -7.63 13.64 -17.33
C GLN A 172 -8.73 14.70 -17.17
N PRO A 173 -9.86 14.58 -17.89
CA PRO A 173 -10.97 15.52 -17.74
C PRO A 173 -11.50 15.55 -16.31
N ARG A 174 -11.66 16.76 -15.76
CA ARG A 174 -12.07 16.99 -14.37
C ARG A 174 -13.36 16.28 -13.99
N ASP A 175 -14.31 16.18 -14.91
CA ASP A 175 -15.60 15.52 -14.67
C ASP A 175 -15.42 14.03 -14.33
N TYR A 176 -14.52 13.33 -15.04
CA TYR A 176 -14.23 11.93 -14.76
C TYR A 176 -13.47 11.76 -13.44
N VAL A 177 -12.54 12.67 -13.13
CA VAL A 177 -11.81 12.64 -11.85
C VAL A 177 -12.74 12.90 -10.66
N ILE A 178 -13.67 13.85 -10.78
CA ILE A 178 -14.67 14.14 -9.74
C ILE A 178 -15.59 12.93 -9.53
N LYS A 179 -16.08 12.32 -10.62
CA LYS A 179 -16.88 11.08 -10.53
C LYS A 179 -16.11 9.98 -9.81
N GLU A 180 -14.86 9.74 -10.20
CA GLU A 180 -14.00 8.72 -9.60
C GLU A 180 -13.69 8.97 -8.10
N LYS A 181 -13.65 10.22 -7.66
CA LYS A 181 -13.52 10.58 -6.23
C LYS A 181 -14.77 10.25 -5.41
N GLN A 182 -15.93 10.19 -6.05
CA GLN A 182 -17.23 9.89 -5.43
C GLN A 182 -17.61 8.40 -5.51
N VAL A 183 -16.86 7.60 -6.26
CA VAL A 183 -17.11 6.16 -6.36
C VAL A 183 -16.92 5.52 -4.98
N VAL A 184 -17.96 4.80 -4.55
CA VAL A 184 -17.93 3.89 -3.41
C VAL A 184 -18.29 2.50 -3.93
N SER A 185 -17.28 1.65 -4.13
CA SER A 185 -17.46 0.29 -4.63
C SER A 185 -16.48 -0.67 -3.96
N VAL A 186 -16.84 -1.95 -3.94
CA VAL A 186 -15.94 -3.02 -3.49
C VAL A 186 -14.81 -3.21 -4.50
N ASP A 187 -15.07 -2.94 -5.78
CA ASP A 187 -14.14 -3.13 -6.90
C ASP A 187 -13.40 -1.84 -7.31
N ALA A 188 -13.50 -0.78 -6.50
CA ALA A 188 -12.81 0.49 -6.76
C ALA A 188 -12.06 0.99 -5.53
N VAL A 189 -11.11 1.90 -5.76
CA VAL A 189 -10.40 2.59 -4.68
C VAL A 189 -11.35 3.59 -4.06
N ASN A 190 -11.72 3.41 -2.80
CA ASN A 190 -12.70 4.28 -2.15
C ASN A 190 -12.05 5.58 -1.66
N GLY A 191 -12.78 6.70 -1.82
CA GLY A 191 -12.38 8.02 -1.35
C GLY A 191 -11.55 8.83 -2.35
N THR A 192 -10.97 9.93 -1.88
CA THR A 192 -10.27 10.91 -2.70
C THR A 192 -8.77 10.62 -2.88
N HIS A 193 -8.23 9.72 -2.07
CA HIS A 193 -6.82 9.36 -2.02
C HIS A 193 -6.66 7.85 -2.17
N LEU A 194 -5.57 7.44 -2.81
CA LEU A 194 -5.07 6.08 -2.73
C LEU A 194 -4.16 6.02 -1.49
N THR A 195 -4.47 5.11 -0.56
CA THR A 195 -3.86 5.07 0.77
C THR A 195 -3.43 3.66 1.14
N VAL A 196 -2.35 3.55 1.90
CA VAL A 196 -1.90 2.33 2.57
C VAL A 196 -1.61 2.61 4.02
N GLY A 197 -2.17 1.77 4.90
CA GLY A 197 -2.17 2.02 6.32
C GLY A 197 -3.22 3.06 6.75
N SER A 198 -3.24 3.39 8.04
CA SER A 198 -4.14 4.40 8.61
C SER A 198 -3.51 5.00 9.86
N MET A 199 -3.68 6.31 10.04
CA MET A 199 -3.33 7.01 11.29
C MET A 199 -4.45 6.98 12.33
N VAL A 200 -5.64 6.52 11.95
CA VAL A 200 -6.85 6.50 12.81
C VAL A 200 -7.18 5.09 13.31
N ASP A 201 -6.91 4.09 12.48
CA ASP A 201 -7.17 2.70 12.77
C ASP A 201 -5.90 1.87 12.69
N ILE A 202 -5.87 0.75 13.41
CA ILE A 202 -4.77 -0.22 13.36
C ILE A 202 -4.94 -1.04 12.07
N ASN A 203 -4.59 -0.43 10.95
CA ASN A 203 -4.64 -1.04 9.63
C ASN A 203 -3.33 -0.78 8.90
N THR A 204 -2.83 -1.80 8.21
CA THR A 204 -1.65 -1.70 7.33
C THR A 204 -1.98 -2.03 5.87
N ASN A 205 -3.25 -2.31 5.57
CA ASN A 205 -3.74 -2.64 4.24
C ASN A 205 -3.96 -1.38 3.41
N GLY A 206 -3.97 -1.58 2.09
CA GLY A 206 -4.37 -0.57 1.12
C GLY A 206 -5.88 -0.42 1.02
N ASN A 207 -6.34 0.74 0.54
CA ASN A 207 -7.75 1.00 0.24
C ASN A 207 -8.18 0.60 -1.20
N TRP A 208 -7.44 -0.30 -1.84
CA TRP A 208 -7.70 -0.79 -3.19
C TRP A 208 -8.20 -2.25 -3.19
N PRO A 209 -9.00 -2.65 -4.19
CA PRO A 209 -9.47 -4.02 -4.33
C PRO A 209 -8.35 -4.98 -4.77
N LYS A 210 -8.57 -6.28 -4.53
CA LYS A 210 -7.64 -7.35 -4.93
C LYS A 210 -7.40 -7.41 -6.45
N SER A 211 -8.29 -6.86 -7.26
CA SER A 211 -8.13 -6.81 -8.73
C SER A 211 -6.86 -6.08 -9.16
N TYR A 212 -6.44 -5.03 -8.43
CA TYR A 212 -5.17 -4.33 -8.69
C TYR A 212 -3.96 -5.02 -8.04
N GLY A 213 -4.16 -6.13 -7.33
CA GLY A 213 -3.18 -6.74 -6.45
C GLY A 213 -3.38 -8.24 -6.31
N ALA A 214 -3.30 -8.97 -7.41
CA ALA A 214 -3.44 -10.43 -7.44
C ALA A 214 -2.36 -11.21 -6.65
N ASN A 215 -1.33 -10.53 -6.11
CA ASN A 215 -0.20 -11.13 -5.39
C ASN A 215 -0.18 -10.81 -3.88
N ASP A 216 -1.33 -10.45 -3.27
CA ASP A 216 -1.43 -10.16 -1.83
C ASP A 216 -1.70 -11.42 -0.96
N GLU A 217 -1.13 -12.57 -1.34
CA GLU A 217 -1.07 -13.80 -0.51
C GLU A 217 0.37 -14.17 -0.13
#